data_AF-A0A1V4KRK9-F1
#
_entry.id   AF-A0A1V4KRK9-F1
#
_cell.length_a   1.000
_cell.length_b   1.000
_cell.length_c   1.000
_cell.angle_alpha   90.00
_cell.angle_beta   90.00
_cell.angle_gamma   90.00
#
_symmetry.space_group_name_H-M   'P 1'
#
loop_
_entity.id
_entity.type
_entity.pdbx_description
1 polymer ?
#
loop_
_entity_poly.entity_id
_entity_poly.type
_entity_poly.pdbx_seq_one_letter_code
_entity_poly.pdbx_strand_id
1 'polypeptide(L)'
;MEMLNAFSTTIHVPNIATGEQLMEALELLGNFKDKERSTIAQNVKGKPVWIGIKKLLMLIEMSLQMDPEYRVKKFLALLREEGTYHRE
;
A
#
# COMPACT_ATOMS: atom_id res chain seq x y z
N MET A 1 -1.92 30.79 -7.93
CA MET A 1 -3.20 30.20 -7.47
C MET A 1 -4.37 30.53 -8.38
N GLU A 2 -4.21 31.30 -9.47
CA GLU A 2 -5.35 31.80 -10.26
C GLU A 2 -6.24 30.72 -10.88
N MET A 3 -5.69 29.54 -11.20
CA MET A 3 -6.47 28.43 -11.75
C MET A 3 -7.44 27.80 -10.74
N LEU A 4 -7.13 27.79 -9.44
CA LEU A 4 -8.00 27.20 -8.41
C LEU A 4 -9.27 28.03 -8.20
N ASN A 5 -9.21 29.34 -8.41
CA ASN A 5 -10.35 30.25 -8.29
C ASN A 5 -11.40 30.06 -9.40
N ALA A 6 -11.07 29.33 -10.48
CA ALA A 6 -12.00 29.00 -11.55
C ALA A 6 -12.88 27.77 -11.25
N PHE A 7 -12.46 26.91 -10.33
CA PHE A 7 -13.23 25.73 -9.93
C PHE A 7 -14.21 26.06 -8.80
N SER A 8 -15.43 25.52 -8.88
CA SER A 8 -16.46 25.76 -7.85
C SER A 8 -16.14 25.11 -6.50
N THR A 9 -15.35 24.04 -6.48
CA THR A 9 -14.94 23.34 -5.26
C THR A 9 -13.68 22.53 -5.49
N THR A 10 -13.05 22.08 -4.41
CA THR A 10 -11.90 21.17 -4.42
C THR A 10 -12.20 19.97 -3.53
N ILE A 11 -11.94 18.77 -4.05
CA ILE A 11 -12.03 17.52 -3.29
C ILE A 11 -10.62 16.94 -3.21
N HIS A 12 -10.15 16.68 -1.99
CA HIS A 12 -8.88 16.00 -1.78
C HIS A 12 -9.06 14.49 -1.89
N VAL A 13 -8.23 13.84 -2.70
CA VAL A 13 -8.14 12.37 -2.77
C VAL A 13 -6.85 11.96 -2.06
N PRO A 14 -6.92 11.51 -0.80
CA PRO A 14 -5.73 11.18 -0.02
C PRO A 14 -5.14 9.82 -0.42
N ASN A 15 -3.88 9.62 -0.05
CA ASN A 15 -3.24 8.32 -0.09
C ASN A 15 -3.77 7.40 1.03
N ILE A 16 -3.51 6.10 0.91
CA ILE A 16 -3.65 5.15 2.01
C ILE A 16 -2.62 5.50 3.08
N ALA A 17 -3.08 5.76 4.30
CA ALA A 17 -2.28 6.37 5.35
C ALA A 17 -1.98 5.42 6.54
N THR A 18 -2.74 4.35 6.67
CA THR A 18 -2.67 3.42 7.82
C THR A 18 -2.47 1.99 7.39
N GLY A 19 -1.88 1.17 8.28
CA GLY A 19 -1.77 -0.26 8.07
C GLY A 19 -3.14 -0.94 7.91
N GLU A 20 -4.15 -0.47 8.62
CA GLU A 20 -5.53 -0.98 8.56
C GLU A 20 -6.15 -0.76 7.17
N GLN A 21 -6.07 0.46 6.63
CA GLN A 21 -6.54 0.75 5.27
C GLN A 21 -5.76 -0.02 4.21
N LEU A 22 -4.44 -0.21 4.41
CA LEU A 22 -3.64 -1.04 3.52
C LEU A 22 -4.12 -2.49 3.53
N MET A 23 -4.39 -3.05 4.72
CA MET A 23 -4.88 -4.43 4.85
C MET A 23 -6.27 -4.61 4.24
N GLU A 24 -7.16 -3.64 4.40
CA GLU A 24 -8.49 -3.64 3.76
C GLU A 24 -8.37 -3.62 2.22
N ALA A 25 -7.48 -2.78 1.68
CA ALA A 25 -7.21 -2.78 0.24
C ALA A 25 -6.68 -4.14 -0.26
N LEU A 26 -5.73 -4.75 0.47
CA LEU A 26 -5.19 -6.06 0.10
C LEU A 26 -6.23 -7.19 0.20
N GLU A 27 -7.18 -7.09 1.13
CA GLU A 27 -8.30 -8.02 1.24
C GLU A 27 -9.25 -7.92 0.05
N LEU A 28 -9.68 -6.70 -0.30
CA LEU A 28 -10.59 -6.46 -1.43
C LEU A 28 -9.97 -6.85 -2.77
N LEU A 29 -8.65 -6.70 -2.91
CA LEU A 29 -7.92 -7.08 -4.13
C LEU A 29 -7.65 -8.59 -4.25
N GLY A 30 -7.61 -9.32 -3.13
CA GLY A 30 -7.55 -10.79 -3.13
C GLY A 30 -6.26 -11.42 -3.68
N ASN A 31 -5.17 -10.66 -3.82
CA ASN A 31 -3.93 -11.14 -4.43
C ASN A 31 -3.03 -11.95 -3.48
N PHE A 32 -3.17 -11.77 -2.16
CA PHE A 32 -2.41 -12.48 -1.13
C PHE A 32 -3.31 -13.44 -0.35
N LYS A 33 -2.80 -14.63 -0.05
CA LYS A 33 -3.48 -15.62 0.81
C LYS A 33 -3.59 -15.13 2.24
N ASP A 34 -4.48 -15.71 3.03
CA ASP A 34 -4.72 -15.32 4.43
C ASP A 34 -3.45 -15.34 5.30
N LYS A 35 -2.58 -16.34 5.11
CA LYS A 35 -1.29 -16.44 5.80
C LYS A 35 -0.32 -15.32 5.40
N GLU A 36 -0.30 -14.96 4.11
CA GLU A 36 0.51 -13.86 3.60
C GLU A 36 0.00 -12.52 4.13
N ARG A 37 -1.32 -12.28 4.06
CA ARG A 37 -1.98 -11.10 4.63
C ARG A 37 -1.72 -10.97 6.13
N SER A 38 -1.78 -12.06 6.88
CA SER A 38 -1.45 -12.07 8.32
C SER A 38 -0.01 -11.63 8.60
N THR A 39 0.94 -12.06 7.75
CA THR A 39 2.35 -11.68 7.88
C THR A 39 2.56 -10.20 7.55
N ILE A 40 1.90 -9.69 6.51
CA ILE A 40 1.92 -8.27 6.14
C ILE A 40 1.33 -7.43 7.28
N ALA A 41 0.16 -7.82 7.82
CA ALA A 41 -0.51 -7.13 8.91
C ALA A 41 0.40 -6.97 10.13
N GLN A 42 1.10 -8.02 10.55
CA GLN A 42 2.06 -7.96 11.66
C GLN A 42 3.20 -6.95 11.43
N ASN A 43 3.59 -6.72 10.17
CA ASN A 43 4.67 -5.78 9.84
C ASN A 43 4.18 -4.33 9.79
N VAL A 44 2.94 -4.08 9.36
CA VAL A 44 2.40 -2.71 9.14
C VAL A 44 1.51 -2.22 10.27
N LYS A 45 1.09 -3.09 11.20
CA LYS A 45 0.21 -2.71 12.32
C LYS A 45 0.83 -1.58 13.15
N GLY A 46 0.02 -0.54 13.39
CA GLY A 46 0.43 0.62 14.19
C GLY A 46 1.50 1.51 13.55
N LYS A 47 1.84 1.28 12.27
CA LYS A 47 2.83 2.09 11.55
C LYS A 47 2.15 2.93 10.47
N PRO A 48 2.60 4.18 10.27
CA PRO A 48 2.11 4.99 9.17
C PRO A 48 2.51 4.36 7.84
N VAL A 49 1.60 4.45 6.87
CA VAL A 49 1.85 4.13 5.47
C VAL A 49 1.57 5.39 4.66
N TRP A 50 2.16 5.53 3.48
CA TRP A 50 1.77 6.61 2.57
C TRP A 50 1.87 6.16 1.12
N ILE A 51 0.82 5.55 0.60
CA ILE A 51 0.82 5.00 -0.76
C ILE A 51 -0.46 5.29 -1.53
N GLY A 52 -0.31 5.73 -2.77
CA GLY A 52 -1.42 5.87 -3.71
C GLY A 52 -1.84 4.51 -4.29
N ILE A 53 -3.14 4.31 -4.53
CA ILE A 53 -3.70 3.02 -4.96
C ILE A 53 -3.03 2.45 -6.23
N LYS A 54 -2.71 3.29 -7.23
CA LYS A 54 -2.03 2.84 -8.46
C LYS A 54 -0.63 2.27 -8.17
N LYS A 55 0.11 2.91 -7.26
CA LYS A 55 1.44 2.43 -6.86
C LYS A 55 1.32 1.12 -6.10
N LEU A 56 0.34 1.00 -5.20
CA LEU A 56 0.06 -0.24 -4.47
C LEU A 56 -0.17 -1.42 -5.43
N LEU A 57 -1.04 -1.26 -6.43
CA LEU A 57 -1.30 -2.29 -7.44
C LEU A 57 -0.01 -2.73 -8.16
N MET A 58 0.84 -1.78 -8.53
CA MET A 58 2.13 -2.07 -9.15
C MET A 58 3.05 -2.88 -8.23
N LEU A 59 3.13 -2.55 -6.94
CA LEU A 59 3.97 -3.27 -5.99
C LEU A 59 3.47 -4.70 -5.73
N ILE A 60 2.14 -4.88 -5.69
CA ILE A 60 1.52 -6.21 -5.60
C ILE A 60 1.94 -7.04 -6.81
N GLU A 61 1.74 -6.52 -8.02
CA GLU A 61 2.06 -7.24 -9.26
C GLU A 61 3.52 -7.63 -9.33
N MET A 62 4.45 -6.71 -9.03
CA MET A 62 5.88 -6.99 -8.97
C MET A 62 6.23 -8.08 -7.96
N SER A 63 5.49 -8.17 -6.86
CA SER A 63 5.72 -9.17 -5.81
C SER A 63 5.20 -10.55 -6.20
N LEU A 64 4.11 -10.62 -6.98
CA LEU A 64 3.53 -11.90 -7.44
C LEU A 64 4.40 -12.64 -8.45
N GLN A 65 5.30 -11.92 -9.13
CA GLN A 65 6.30 -12.49 -10.05
C GLN A 65 7.40 -13.31 -9.34
N MET A 66 7.49 -13.21 -8.01
CA MET A 66 8.40 -14.02 -7.20
C MET A 66 7.80 -15.38 -6.86
N ASP A 67 8.67 -16.36 -6.55
CA ASP A 67 8.21 -17.64 -5.99
C ASP A 67 7.35 -17.41 -4.74
N PRO A 68 6.33 -18.26 -4.50
CA PRO A 68 5.36 -18.07 -3.42
C PRO A 68 5.96 -17.76 -2.05
N GLU A 69 7.10 -18.36 -1.71
CA GLU A 69 7.79 -18.15 -0.44
C GLU A 69 8.45 -16.76 -0.29
N TYR A 70 8.72 -16.05 -1.40
CA TYR A 70 9.38 -14.74 -1.39
C TYR A 70 8.45 -13.55 -1.63
N ARG A 71 7.19 -13.77 -2.02
CA ARG A 71 6.24 -12.70 -2.39
C ARG A 71 6.08 -11.65 -1.30
N VAL A 72 5.79 -12.09 -0.06
CA VAL A 72 5.61 -11.17 1.08
C VAL A 72 6.88 -10.40 1.39
N LYS A 73 8.04 -11.07 1.35
CA LYS A 73 9.34 -10.43 1.59
C LYS A 73 9.61 -9.36 0.53
N LYS A 74 9.31 -9.65 -0.74
CA LYS A 74 9.47 -8.70 -1.85
C LYS A 74 8.53 -7.51 -1.69
N PHE A 75 7.25 -7.75 -1.37
CA PHE A 75 6.26 -6.68 -1.16
C PHE A 75 6.68 -5.71 -0.05
N LEU A 76 7.08 -6.24 1.12
CA LEU A 76 7.53 -5.42 2.25
C LEU A 76 8.84 -4.66 1.95
N ALA A 77 9.72 -5.23 1.12
CA ALA A 77 10.93 -4.55 0.66
C ALA A 77 10.58 -3.36 -0.26
N LEU A 78 9.72 -3.58 -1.26
CA LEU A 78 9.26 -2.54 -2.17
C LEU A 78 8.53 -1.40 -1.44
N LEU A 79 7.66 -1.74 -0.48
CA LEU A 79 6.94 -0.75 0.34
C LEU A 79 7.92 0.16 1.10
N ARG A 80 9.08 -0.37 1.50
CA ARG A 80 10.14 0.38 2.18
C ARG A 80 10.96 1.24 1.23
N GLU A 81 11.38 0.67 0.10
CA GLU A 81 12.20 1.35 -0.91
C GLU A 81 11.50 2.61 -1.45
N GLU A 82 10.18 2.55 -1.58
CA GLU A 82 9.35 3.67 -2.03
C GLU A 82 9.09 4.73 -0.94
N GLY A 83 9.69 4.59 0.26
CA GLY A 83 9.48 5.51 1.38
C GLY A 83 8.06 5.48 1.94
N THR A 84 7.26 4.49 1.55
CA THR A 84 5.85 4.37 1.97
C THR A 84 5.70 3.65 3.31
N TYR A 85 6.80 3.15 3.88
CA TYR A 85 6.87 2.41 5.15
C TYR A 85 8.30 2.45 5.73
N HIS A 86 8.43 2.63 7.06
CA HIS A 86 9.70 2.53 7.77
C HIS A 86 9.67 1.40 8.82
N ARG A 87 10.82 0.72 8.98
CA ARG A 87 11.10 -0.06 10.20
C ARG A 87 11.86 0.89 11.14
N GLU A 88 11.54 0.85 12.43
CA GLU A 88 12.34 1.51 13.48
C GLU A 88 13.84 1.34 13.24
#